data_AF-A0A2T5NJZ4-F1
#
_entry.id   AF-A0A2T5NJZ4-F1
#
_cell.length_a   1.000
_cell.length_b   1.000
_cell.length_c   1.000
_cell.angle_alpha   90.00
_cell.angle_beta   90.00
_cell.angle_gamma   90.00
#
_symmetry.space_group_name_H-M   'P 1'
#
loop_
_entity.id
_entity.type
_entity.pdbx_description
1 polymer ?
#
loop_
_entity_poly.entity_id
_entity_poly.type
_entity_poly.pdbx_seq_one_letter_code
_entity_poly.pdbx_strand_id
1 'polypeptide(L)'
;MNREQAFKQLLATVQQDLQGYGRLEQLLEQQFAAALAHQADELRQLGADIVAQCDALQASRDQRLQLAGQLLGRGRAASMDAVLKLLPAAAEQACRQRWNALVEQIRLCQTLNLRNGQLLQQQQDLMNRVLNGDSDVYCAQ
;
A
#
# COMPACT_ATOMS: atom_id res chain seq x y z
N MET A 1 -23.18 -18.20 -4.49
CA MET A 1 -21.81 -18.48 -4.95
C MET A 1 -21.40 -19.84 -4.43
N ASN A 2 -20.81 -20.71 -5.27
CA ASN A 2 -20.31 -22.00 -4.82
C ASN A 2 -18.86 -21.87 -4.29
N ARG A 3 -18.36 -22.91 -3.62
CA ARG A 3 -17.04 -22.88 -2.97
C ARG A 3 -15.88 -22.71 -3.95
N GLU A 4 -15.97 -23.33 -5.13
CA GLU A 4 -14.96 -23.21 -6.18
C GLU A 4 -14.87 -21.79 -6.74
N GLN A 5 -16.02 -21.16 -7.00
CA GLN A 5 -16.11 -19.75 -7.41
C GLN A 5 -15.53 -18.83 -6.35
N ALA A 6 -15.81 -19.08 -5.07
CA ALA A 6 -15.25 -18.30 -3.96
C ALA A 6 -13.72 -18.38 -3.91
N PHE A 7 -13.14 -19.58 -4.11
CA PHE A 7 -11.67 -19.72 -4.24
C PHE A 7 -11.12 -19.00 -5.45
N LYS A 8 -11.74 -19.13 -6.63
CA LYS A 8 -11.31 -18.45 -7.86
C LYS A 8 -11.31 -16.93 -7.68
N GLN A 9 -12.38 -16.37 -7.10
CA GLN A 9 -12.47 -14.94 -6.81
C GLN A 9 -11.43 -14.49 -5.78
N LEU A 10 -11.20 -15.29 -4.72
CA LEU A 10 -10.20 -14.98 -3.70
C LEU A 10 -8.78 -14.93 -4.30
N LEU A 11 -8.45 -15.89 -5.17
CA LEU A 11 -7.14 -15.90 -5.83
C LEU A 11 -6.99 -14.75 -6.84
N ALA A 12 -8.10 -14.34 -7.47
CA ALA A 12 -8.13 -13.16 -8.32
C ALA A 12 -7.83 -11.87 -7.54
N THR A 13 -8.36 -11.71 -6.32
CA THR A 13 -8.04 -10.52 -5.50
C THR A 13 -6.54 -10.44 -5.19
N VAL A 14 -5.89 -11.56 -4.84
CA VAL A 14 -4.43 -11.57 -4.61
C VAL A 14 -3.64 -11.12 -5.84
N GLN A 15 -4.08 -11.55 -7.04
CA GLN A 15 -3.44 -11.12 -8.28
C GLN A 15 -3.68 -9.64 -8.59
N GLN A 16 -4.88 -9.13 -8.31
CA GLN A 16 -5.22 -7.71 -8.45
C GLN A 16 -4.42 -6.86 -7.45
N ASP A 17 -4.28 -7.33 -6.21
CA ASP A 17 -3.48 -6.65 -5.20
C ASP A 17 -2.01 -6.56 -5.61
N LEU A 18 -1.42 -7.63 -6.14
CA LEU A 18 -0.04 -7.60 -6.64
C LEU A 18 0.16 -6.52 -7.70
N GLN A 19 -0.78 -6.39 -8.64
CA GLN A 19 -0.73 -5.33 -9.66
C GLN A 19 -0.94 -3.94 -9.03
N GLY A 20 -1.88 -3.83 -8.10
CA GLY A 20 -2.18 -2.57 -7.41
C GLY A 20 -1.02 -2.07 -6.55
N TYR A 21 -0.34 -2.97 -5.84
CA TYR A 21 0.86 -2.61 -5.06
C TYR A 21 2.04 -2.29 -5.98
N GLY A 22 2.22 -2.97 -7.12
CA GLY A 22 3.22 -2.58 -8.12
C GLY A 22 2.96 -1.17 -8.69
N ARG A 23 1.70 -0.79 -8.89
CA ARG A 23 1.34 0.59 -9.27
C ARG A 23 1.60 1.58 -8.14
N LEU A 24 1.27 1.23 -6.91
CA LEU A 24 1.54 2.07 -5.75
C LEU A 24 3.04 2.31 -5.56
N GLU A 25 3.87 1.28 -5.75
CA GLU A 25 5.33 1.39 -5.74
C GLU A 25 5.82 2.45 -6.75
N GLN A 26 5.32 2.39 -7.99
CA GLN A 26 5.66 3.38 -9.03
C GLN A 26 5.24 4.80 -8.65
N LEU A 27 4.04 4.98 -8.11
CA LEU A 27 3.55 6.29 -7.67
C LEU A 27 4.39 6.85 -6.51
N LEU A 28 4.79 5.99 -5.57
CA LEU A 28 5.65 6.39 -4.45
C LEU A 28 7.05 6.78 -4.93
N GLU A 29 7.63 6.07 -5.89
CA GLU A 29 8.93 6.48 -6.46
C GLU A 29 8.83 7.80 -7.23
N GLN A 30 7.74 8.01 -7.99
CA GLN A 30 7.49 9.29 -8.67
C GLN A 30 7.31 10.44 -7.67
N GLN A 31 6.59 10.22 -6.58
CA GLN A 31 6.41 11.23 -5.53
C GLN A 31 7.75 11.61 -4.89
N PHE A 32 8.63 10.64 -4.68
CA PHE A 32 9.98 10.91 -4.16
C PHE A 32 10.80 11.78 -5.12
N ALA A 33 10.80 11.45 -6.41
CA ALA A 33 11.49 12.23 -7.43
C ALA A 33 10.92 13.65 -7.55
N ALA A 34 9.60 13.79 -7.60
CA ALA A 34 8.91 15.08 -7.65
C ALA A 34 9.22 15.94 -6.41
N ALA A 35 9.29 15.32 -5.23
CA ALA A 35 9.69 15.99 -3.99
C ALA A 35 11.11 16.53 -4.08
N LEU A 36 12.08 15.72 -4.50
CA LEU A 36 13.46 16.17 -4.69
C LEU A 36 13.60 17.30 -5.72
N ALA A 37 12.74 17.30 -6.74
CA ALA A 37 12.72 18.33 -7.78
C ALA A 37 11.83 19.54 -7.43
N HIS A 38 11.25 19.59 -6.23
CA HIS A 38 10.36 20.66 -5.76
C HIS A 38 9.14 20.92 -6.68
N GLN A 39 8.62 19.88 -7.34
CA GLN A 39 7.52 19.99 -8.29
C GLN A 39 6.16 19.95 -7.59
N ALA A 40 5.74 21.09 -7.04
CA ALA A 40 4.54 21.18 -6.20
C ALA A 40 3.22 20.76 -6.90
N ASP A 41 3.06 21.07 -8.19
CA ASP A 41 1.88 20.65 -8.97
C ASP A 41 1.85 19.14 -9.18
N GLU A 42 2.99 18.54 -9.55
CA GLU A 42 3.14 17.10 -9.72
C GLU A 42 2.88 16.35 -8.40
N LEU A 43 3.42 16.86 -7.29
CA LEU A 43 3.17 16.31 -5.95
C LEU A 43 1.68 16.30 -5.56
N ARG A 44 0.93 17.34 -5.93
CA ARG A 44 -0.53 17.38 -5.69
C ARG A 44 -1.25 16.28 -6.46
N GLN A 45 -0.92 16.13 -7.75
CA GLN A 45 -1.52 15.10 -8.59
C GLN A 45 -1.17 13.69 -8.08
N LEU A 46 0.11 13.43 -7.83
CA LEU A 46 0.59 12.16 -7.29
C LEU A 46 -0.04 11.83 -5.94
N GLY A 47 -0.25 12.83 -5.07
CA GLY A 47 -0.97 12.65 -3.81
C GLY A 47 -2.40 12.14 -4.00
N ALA A 48 -3.15 12.72 -4.95
CA ALA A 48 -4.49 12.27 -5.28
C ALA A 48 -4.50 10.84 -5.87
N ASP A 49 -3.56 10.54 -6.75
CA ASP A 49 -3.43 9.21 -7.38
C ASP A 49 -3.05 8.13 -6.36
N ILE A 50 -2.18 8.44 -5.40
CA ILE A 50 -1.82 7.55 -4.30
C ILE A 50 -3.03 7.26 -3.41
N VAL A 51 -3.83 8.28 -3.06
CA VAL A 51 -5.05 8.09 -2.26
C VAL A 51 -6.03 7.18 -3.00
N ALA A 52 -6.31 7.46 -4.28
CA ALA A 52 -7.21 6.63 -5.08
C ALA A 52 -6.72 5.18 -5.20
N GLN A 53 -5.40 4.98 -5.33
CA GLN A 53 -4.81 3.64 -5.38
C GLN A 53 -4.94 2.91 -4.04
N CYS A 54 -4.75 3.60 -2.92
CA CYS A 54 -4.97 3.05 -1.58
C CYS A 54 -6.42 2.65 -1.34
N ASP A 55 -7.39 3.45 -1.81
CA ASP A 55 -8.81 3.13 -1.70
C ASP A 55 -9.17 1.86 -2.49
N ALA A 56 -8.62 1.71 -3.71
CA ALA A 56 -8.80 0.51 -4.51
C ALA A 56 -8.21 -0.75 -3.83
N LEU A 57 -7.01 -0.63 -3.24
CA LEU A 57 -6.36 -1.71 -2.49
C LEU A 57 -7.15 -2.08 -1.23
N GLN A 58 -7.73 -1.10 -0.54
CA GLN A 58 -8.56 -1.34 0.63
C GLN A 58 -9.87 -2.06 0.26
N ALA A 59 -10.53 -1.66 -0.84
CA ALA A 59 -11.70 -2.36 -1.34
C ALA A 59 -11.40 -3.83 -1.71
N SER A 60 -10.28 -4.07 -2.40
CA SER A 60 -9.82 -5.43 -2.73
C SER A 60 -9.54 -6.26 -1.46
N ARG A 61 -8.91 -5.65 -0.44
CA ARG A 61 -8.70 -6.28 0.88
C ARG A 61 -10.00 -6.66 1.55
N ASP A 62 -10.99 -5.78 1.56
CA ASP A 62 -12.28 -6.07 2.19
C ASP A 62 -13.00 -7.22 1.47
N GLN A 63 -12.98 -7.23 0.13
CA GLN A 63 -13.48 -8.35 -0.66
C GLN A 63 -12.74 -9.66 -0.33
N ARG A 64 -11.41 -9.64 -0.24
CA ARG A 64 -10.59 -10.81 0.11
C ARG A 64 -10.95 -11.36 1.50
N LEU A 65 -11.14 -10.49 2.49
CA LEU A 65 -11.53 -10.89 3.85
C LEU A 65 -12.94 -11.49 3.89
N GLN A 66 -13.89 -10.93 3.14
CA GLN A 66 -15.25 -11.48 3.02
C GLN A 66 -15.22 -12.89 2.41
N LEU A 67 -14.49 -13.09 1.31
CA LEU A 67 -14.33 -14.39 0.66
C LEU A 67 -13.65 -15.41 1.57
N ALA A 68 -12.59 -15.00 2.28
CA ALA A 68 -11.90 -15.85 3.24
C ALA A 68 -12.83 -16.30 4.39
N GLY A 69 -13.63 -15.39 4.93
CA GLY A 69 -14.65 -15.72 5.95
C GLY A 69 -15.70 -16.71 5.43
N GLN A 70 -16.18 -16.54 4.20
CA GLN A 70 -17.12 -17.48 3.58
C GLN A 70 -16.52 -18.88 3.41
N LEU A 71 -15.24 -18.97 3.03
CA LEU A 71 -14.55 -20.24 2.81
C LEU A 71 -14.24 -21.00 4.10
N LEU A 72 -13.94 -20.28 5.19
CA LEU A 72 -13.64 -20.86 6.51
C LEU A 72 -14.88 -21.22 7.31
N GLY A 73 -16.02 -20.60 7.01
CA GLY A 73 -17.27 -20.80 7.73
C GLY A 73 -17.42 -19.87 8.95
N ARG A 74 -18.63 -19.85 9.51
CA ARG A 74 -19.00 -18.96 10.62
C ARG A 74 -18.17 -19.23 11.88
N GLY A 75 -17.85 -18.16 12.62
CA GLY A 75 -17.13 -18.25 13.91
C GLY A 75 -15.61 -18.37 13.80
N ARG A 76 -15.04 -18.36 12.58
CA ARG A 76 -13.59 -18.30 12.36
C ARG A 76 -13.16 -16.92 11.89
N ALA A 77 -12.04 -16.44 12.39
CA ALA A 77 -11.42 -15.22 11.89
C ALA A 77 -10.95 -15.43 10.44
N ALA A 78 -11.19 -14.44 9.58
CA ALA A 78 -10.72 -14.46 8.20
C ALA A 78 -9.19 -14.48 8.17
N SER A 79 -8.61 -15.51 7.54
CA SER A 79 -7.16 -15.70 7.46
C SER A 79 -6.80 -16.38 6.15
N MET A 80 -5.91 -15.76 5.37
CA MET A 80 -5.38 -16.37 4.16
C MET A 80 -4.61 -17.65 4.47
N ASP A 81 -3.81 -17.69 5.55
CA ASP A 81 -3.11 -18.90 5.94
C ASP A 81 -4.05 -20.07 6.23
N ALA A 82 -5.17 -19.80 6.92
CA ALA A 82 -6.18 -20.82 7.18
C ALA A 82 -6.90 -21.25 5.89
N VAL A 83 -7.17 -20.32 4.97
CA VAL A 83 -7.82 -20.62 3.69
C VAL A 83 -6.92 -21.45 2.78
N LEU A 84 -5.64 -21.13 2.68
CA LEU A 84 -4.70 -21.84 1.82
C LEU A 84 -4.52 -23.31 2.23
N LYS A 85 -4.59 -23.61 3.54
CA LYS A 85 -4.54 -24.99 4.07
C LYS A 85 -5.74 -25.86 3.67
N LEU A 86 -6.80 -25.27 3.11
CA LEU A 86 -7.95 -26.01 2.58
C LEU A 86 -7.70 -26.53 1.15
N LEU A 87 -6.61 -26.11 0.50
CA LEU A 87 -6.26 -26.51 -0.85
C LEU A 87 -5.45 -27.81 -0.86
N PRO A 88 -5.47 -28.58 -1.96
CA PRO A 88 -4.51 -29.67 -2.17
C PRO A 88 -3.07 -29.15 -2.15
N ALA A 89 -2.11 -29.96 -1.68
CA ALA A 89 -0.73 -29.54 -1.40
C ALA A 89 -0.06 -28.76 -2.55
N ALA A 90 -0.19 -29.21 -3.80
CA ALA A 90 0.42 -28.53 -4.95
C ALA A 90 -0.17 -27.13 -5.18
N ALA A 91 -1.49 -26.99 -5.03
CA ALA A 91 -2.20 -25.72 -5.17
C ALA A 91 -1.93 -24.80 -3.97
N GLU A 92 -1.86 -25.35 -2.74
CA GLU A 92 -1.48 -24.60 -1.55
C GLU A 92 -0.12 -23.94 -1.75
N GLN A 93 0.89 -24.71 -2.17
CA GLN A 93 2.26 -24.20 -2.31
C GLN A 93 2.33 -23.03 -3.32
N ALA A 94 1.72 -23.19 -4.49
CA ALA A 94 1.69 -22.13 -5.51
C ALA A 94 0.96 -20.87 -5.02
N CYS A 95 -0.18 -21.03 -4.33
CA CYS A 95 -0.94 -19.90 -3.81
C CYS A 95 -0.21 -19.21 -2.64
N ARG A 96 0.50 -19.98 -1.81
CA ARG A 96 1.32 -19.46 -0.70
C ARG A 96 2.48 -18.61 -1.20
N GLN A 97 3.14 -19.02 -2.28
CA GLN A 97 4.19 -18.21 -2.91
C GLN A 97 3.64 -16.84 -3.36
N ARG A 98 2.48 -16.81 -4.03
CA ARG A 98 1.85 -15.55 -4.45
C ARG A 98 1.42 -14.68 -3.27
N TRP A 99 0.88 -15.30 -2.23
CA TRP A 99 0.51 -14.60 -1.00
C TRP A 99 1.72 -13.97 -0.31
N ASN A 100 2.83 -14.71 -0.21
CA ASN A 100 4.06 -14.18 0.37
C ASN A 100 4.64 -13.02 -0.45
N ALA A 101 4.64 -13.14 -1.78
CA ALA A 101 5.05 -12.05 -2.67
C ALA A 101 4.21 -10.78 -2.46
N LEU A 102 2.89 -10.93 -2.26
CA LEU A 102 2.02 -9.81 -1.93
C LEU A 102 2.39 -9.19 -0.57
N VAL A 103 2.64 -10.00 0.45
CA VAL A 103 3.06 -9.49 1.78
C VAL A 103 4.38 -8.74 1.71
N GLU A 104 5.34 -9.21 0.90
CA GLU A 104 6.61 -8.52 0.66
C GLU A 104 6.40 -7.18 -0.03
N GLN A 105 5.57 -7.14 -1.08
CA GLN A 105 5.21 -5.92 -1.80
C GLN A 105 4.51 -4.88 -0.91
N ILE A 106 3.61 -5.33 -0.02
CA ILE A 106 2.99 -4.45 0.98
C ILE A 106 4.05 -3.78 1.86
N ARG A 107 5.01 -4.56 2.37
CA ARG A 107 6.08 -4.03 3.24
C ARG A 107 6.97 -3.05 2.49
N LEU A 108 7.31 -3.34 1.23
CA LEU A 108 8.07 -2.43 0.38
C LEU A 108 7.35 -1.08 0.24
N CYS A 109 6.07 -1.08 -0.13
CA CYS A 109 5.28 0.14 -0.25
C CYS A 109 5.18 0.91 1.07
N GLN A 110 5.10 0.22 2.22
CA GLN A 110 5.12 0.87 3.54
C GLN A 110 6.46 1.59 3.79
N THR A 111 7.58 0.94 3.47
CA THR A 111 8.92 1.55 3.57
C THR A 111 9.06 2.76 2.67
N LEU A 112 8.63 2.67 1.41
CA LEU A 112 8.67 3.78 0.46
C LEU A 112 7.79 4.95 0.90
N ASN A 113 6.58 4.67 1.36
CA ASN A 113 5.67 5.70 1.87
C ASN A 113 6.24 6.42 3.11
N LEU A 114 6.88 5.67 4.03
CA LEU A 114 7.54 6.27 5.18
C LEU A 114 8.71 7.17 4.76
N ARG A 115 9.56 6.71 3.83
CA ARG A 115 10.66 7.48 3.26
C ARG A 115 10.16 8.82 2.68
N ASN A 116 9.10 8.75 1.88
CA ASN A 116 8.54 9.94 1.24
C ASN A 116 7.94 10.92 2.26
N GLY A 117 7.20 10.41 3.26
CA GLY A 117 6.64 11.25 4.33
C GLY A 117 7.72 12.00 5.11
N GLN A 118 8.84 11.31 5.43
CA GLN A 118 9.99 11.94 6.08
C GLN A 118 10.61 13.05 5.22
N LEU A 119 10.80 12.82 3.92
CA LEU A 119 11.34 13.83 3.00
C LEU A 119 10.43 15.07 2.92
N LEU A 120 9.12 14.86 2.74
CA LEU A 120 8.16 15.96 2.63
C LEU A 120 8.10 16.79 3.92
N GLN A 121 8.13 16.14 5.08
CA GLN A 121 8.20 16.83 6.36
C GLN A 121 9.47 17.68 6.48
N GLN A 122 10.64 17.14 6.13
CA GLN A 122 11.90 17.88 6.16
C GLN A 122 11.86 19.12 5.25
N GLN A 123 11.29 18.99 4.05
CA GLN A 123 11.14 20.14 3.15
C GLN A 123 10.18 21.19 3.69
N GLN A 124 9.08 20.78 4.33
CA GLN A 124 8.17 21.70 4.98
C GLN A 124 8.85 22.47 6.12
N ASP A 125 9.64 21.79 6.95
CA ASP A 125 10.38 22.41 8.04
C ASP A 125 11.42 23.42 7.52
N LEU A 126 12.12 23.09 6.43
CA LEU A 126 13.06 24.01 5.78
C LEU A 126 12.35 25.24 5.23
N MET A 127 11.24 25.07 4.49
CA MET A 127 10.46 26.20 3.99
C MET A 127 9.91 27.08 5.12
N ASN A 128 9.43 26.48 6.21
CA ASN A 128 8.95 27.23 7.36
C ASN A 128 10.05 28.08 8.01
N ARG A 129 11.28 27.56 8.10
CA ARG A 129 12.43 28.34 8.59
C ARG A 129 12.82 29.47 7.65
N VAL A 130 12.84 29.21 6.34
CA VAL A 130 13.15 30.24 5.32
C VAL A 130 12.10 31.36 5.32
N LEU A 131 10.82 31.01 5.43
CA LEU A 131 9.71 31.97 5.36
C LEU A 131 9.52 32.76 6.65
N ASN A 132 9.71 32.13 7.81
CA ASN A 132 9.50 32.78 9.11
C ASN A 132 10.79 33.36 9.71
N GLY A 133 11.95 33.03 9.14
CA GLY A 133 13.27 33.47 9.59
C GLY A 133 13.65 32.95 10.98
N ASP A 134 14.95 32.70 11.21
CA ASP A 134 15.48 32.76 12.57
C ASP A 134 15.30 34.20 13.05
N SER A 135 14.21 34.47 13.76
CA SER A 135 13.86 35.79 14.31
C SER A 135 14.83 36.26 15.42
N ASP A 136 15.94 35.56 15.65
CA ASP A 136 16.82 35.75 16.81
C ASP A 136 18.26 36.20 16.51
N VAL A 137 18.63 36.47 15.25
CA VAL A 137 20.00 36.93 14.96
C VAL A 137 19.94 38.31 14.31
N TYR A 138 19.79 39.37 15.12
CA TYR A 138 20.40 40.70 14.98
C TYR A 138 19.78 41.69 16.01
N CYS A 139 19.96 41.41 17.30
CA CYS A 139 19.94 42.47 18.32
C CYS A 139 21.31 42.51 19.02
N ALA A 140 22.30 43.01 18.29
CA ALA A 140 23.51 43.56 18.89
C ALA A 140 23.38 45.09 18.85
N GLN A 141 22.92 45.69 19.94
CA GLN A 141 23.24 47.06 20.37
C GLN A 141 23.31 47.09 21.89
#